data_AF-A0AAX6H4C4-F1
#
_entry.id   AF-A0AAX6H4C4-F1
#
_cell.length_a   1.000
_cell.length_b   1.000
_cell.length_c   1.000
_cell.angle_alpha   90.00
_cell.angle_beta   90.00
_cell.angle_gamma   90.00
#
_symmetry.space_group_name_H-M   'P 1'
#
loop_
_entity.id
_entity.type
_entity.pdbx_description
1 polymer ?
#
loop_
_entity_poly.entity_id
_entity_poly.type
_entity_poly.pdbx_seq_one_letter_code
_entity_poly.pdbx_strand_id
1 'polypeptide(L)'
;MECVVQGIIETQHVDALETLLQGLCGAPKERLRVHELCLKSGPNLGVVPSEVRILCDLAPPSPSWTVRHVGGAMRGAGAEQISVLVRTVVESKVSNAALRFFYALGYKLDHELLKVGFAFRFHRGAHITVTVTSANKMPKLHATEEAVPITPSIQMVEIMAPAAADNYNEVASSVTCFLRIFGPAVTSLKTGGFYWDCSYGSRCCCLSHVK
;
A
#
# COMPACT_ATOMS: atom_id res chain seq x y z
N MET A 1 9.22 4.93 10.23
CA MET A 1 7.89 4.37 10.49
C MET A 1 6.89 5.03 9.56
N GLU A 2 5.68 4.52 9.47
CA GLU A 2 4.60 5.19 8.76
C GLU A 2 3.26 4.96 9.47
N CYS A 3 2.37 5.94 9.31
CA CYS A 3 0.97 5.88 9.70
C CYS A 3 0.14 5.61 8.44
N VAL A 4 -0.67 4.56 8.47
CA VAL A 4 -1.42 4.07 7.31
C VAL A 4 -2.88 3.86 7.66
N VAL A 5 -3.76 4.25 6.73
CA VAL A 5 -5.19 3.91 6.75
C VAL A 5 -5.56 3.37 5.38
N GLN A 6 -6.24 2.24 5.36
CA GLN A 6 -6.64 1.55 4.13
C GLN A 6 -8.15 1.43 4.08
N GLY A 7 -8.71 1.65 2.90
CA GLY A 7 -10.12 1.51 2.63
C GLY A 7 -10.36 1.07 1.20
N ILE A 8 -11.62 0.79 0.89
CA ILE A 8 -12.04 0.41 -0.45
C ILE A 8 -13.10 1.38 -0.95
N ILE A 9 -13.12 1.59 -2.26
CA ILE A 9 -14.12 2.39 -2.95
C ILE A 9 -14.56 1.66 -4.21
N GLU A 10 -15.85 1.71 -4.52
CA GLU A 10 -16.35 1.17 -5.80
C GLU A 10 -15.93 2.06 -6.95
N THR A 11 -15.65 1.46 -8.10
CA THR A 11 -15.12 2.17 -9.28
C THR A 11 -16.03 3.31 -9.73
N GLN A 12 -17.35 3.16 -9.57
CA GLN A 12 -18.33 4.21 -9.90
C GLN A 12 -18.17 5.51 -9.09
N HIS A 13 -17.53 5.45 -7.92
CA HIS A 13 -17.33 6.60 -7.03
C HIS A 13 -15.92 7.20 -7.14
N VAL A 14 -15.03 6.61 -7.94
CA VAL A 14 -13.62 7.03 -8.03
C VAL A 14 -13.48 8.43 -8.64
N ASP A 15 -14.26 8.77 -9.66
CA ASP A 15 -14.20 10.10 -10.30
C ASP A 15 -14.64 11.22 -9.35
N ALA A 16 -15.66 10.93 -8.52
CA ALA A 16 -16.13 11.86 -7.50
C ALA A 16 -15.05 12.07 -6.41
N LEU A 17 -14.39 10.98 -5.98
CA LEU A 17 -13.28 11.06 -5.04
C LEU A 17 -12.07 11.80 -5.63
N GLU A 18 -11.75 11.57 -6.91
CA GLU A 18 -10.67 12.28 -7.61
C GLU A 18 -10.94 13.79 -7.62
N THR A 19 -12.17 14.19 -7.97
CA THR A 19 -12.58 15.60 -8.00
C THR A 19 -12.47 16.25 -6.61
N LEU A 20 -12.89 15.55 -5.56
CA LEU A 20 -12.76 16.00 -4.17
C LEU A 20 -11.28 16.19 -3.80
N LEU A 21 -10.44 15.19 -4.07
CA LEU A 21 -9.00 15.22 -3.75
C LEU A 21 -8.31 16.35 -4.51
N GLN A 22 -8.65 16.56 -5.79
CA GLN A 22 -8.13 17.63 -6.62
C GLN A 22 -8.49 19.02 -6.05
N GLY A 23 -9.73 19.20 -5.61
CA GLY A 23 -10.18 20.45 -4.98
C GLY A 23 -9.52 20.71 -3.61
N LEU A 24 -9.24 19.66 -2.84
CA LEU A 24 -8.60 19.77 -1.53
C LEU A 24 -7.07 19.99 -1.60
N CYS A 25 -6.43 19.41 -2.62
CA CYS A 25 -4.98 19.41 -2.78
C CYS A 25 -4.49 20.66 -3.51
N GLY A 26 -5.24 21.12 -4.52
CA GLY A 26 -4.83 22.21 -5.42
C GLY A 26 -3.65 21.89 -6.34
N ALA A 27 -3.03 20.71 -6.20
CA ALA A 27 -1.94 20.22 -7.03
C ALA A 27 -2.44 19.15 -8.02
N PRO A 28 -1.80 18.99 -9.19
CA PRO A 28 -2.24 18.01 -10.17
C PRO A 28 -2.09 16.57 -9.66
N LYS A 29 -3.00 15.69 -10.09
CA LYS A 29 -2.90 14.26 -9.79
C LYS A 29 -1.62 13.64 -10.35
N GLU A 30 -0.97 12.81 -9.54
CA GLU A 30 0.18 12.02 -9.96
C GLU A 30 -0.30 10.66 -10.47
N ARG A 31 0.15 10.24 -11.66
CA ARG A 31 -0.15 8.89 -12.17
C ARG A 31 0.69 7.88 -11.41
N LEU A 32 0.08 6.75 -11.06
CA LEU A 32 0.73 5.64 -10.38
C LEU A 32 0.66 4.39 -11.26
N ARG A 33 1.82 3.83 -11.59
CA ARG A 33 1.95 2.52 -12.24
C ARG A 33 3.15 1.81 -11.65
N VAL A 34 2.93 0.94 -10.67
CA VAL A 34 4.00 0.30 -9.90
C VAL A 34 3.91 -1.21 -10.06
N HIS A 35 4.99 -1.82 -10.56
CA HIS A 35 5.17 -3.27 -10.58
C HIS A 35 5.82 -3.70 -9.26
N GLU A 36 5.08 -4.46 -8.46
CA GLU A 36 5.49 -4.93 -7.14
C GLU A 36 5.82 -6.43 -7.22
N LEU A 37 7.07 -6.77 -6.86
CA LEU A 37 7.57 -8.14 -6.75
C LEU A 37 7.67 -8.49 -5.25
N CYS A 38 6.84 -9.41 -4.78
CA CYS A 38 6.82 -9.84 -3.40
C CYS A 38 7.71 -11.07 -3.23
N LEU A 39 8.75 -10.93 -2.40
CA LEU A 39 9.72 -11.98 -2.12
C LEU A 39 9.57 -12.49 -0.69
N LYS A 40 9.61 -13.81 -0.52
CA LYS A 40 9.65 -14.48 0.79
C LYS A 40 11.02 -15.10 1.02
N SER A 41 11.52 -15.04 2.26
CA SER A 41 12.77 -15.68 2.65
C SER A 41 12.64 -17.20 2.53
N GLY A 42 13.65 -17.85 1.94
CA GLY A 42 13.76 -19.31 1.99
C GLY A 42 14.05 -19.83 3.40
N PRO A 43 13.91 -21.14 3.63
CA PRO A 43 14.13 -21.76 4.95
C PRO A 43 15.57 -21.59 5.49
N ASN A 44 16.52 -21.22 4.63
CA ASN A 44 17.93 -21.07 4.97
C ASN A 44 18.27 -19.69 5.58
N LEU A 45 17.35 -18.73 5.58
CA LEU A 45 17.59 -17.33 5.98
C LEU A 45 17.17 -17.00 7.43
N GLY A 46 16.70 -17.98 8.19
CA GLY A 46 16.34 -17.82 9.60
C GLY A 46 15.07 -18.59 9.98
N VAL A 47 14.76 -18.57 11.28
CA VAL A 47 13.58 -19.25 11.85
C VAL A 47 12.29 -18.48 11.57
N VAL A 48 12.38 -17.15 11.39
CA VAL A 48 11.22 -16.28 11.15
C VAL A 48 11.16 -15.92 9.67
N PRO A 49 10.03 -16.19 8.98
CA PRO A 49 9.87 -15.80 7.59
C PRO A 49 9.87 -14.27 7.47
N SER A 50 10.64 -13.76 6.50
CA SER A 50 10.74 -12.34 6.17
C SER A 50 10.21 -12.10 4.75
N GLU A 51 9.46 -11.01 4.59
CA GLU A 51 8.93 -10.56 3.30
C GLU A 51 9.60 -9.26 2.87
N VAL A 52 10.03 -9.21 1.61
CA VAL A 52 10.63 -8.02 1.00
C VAL A 52 9.92 -7.73 -0.31
N ARG A 53 9.61 -6.46 -0.55
CA ARG A 53 8.96 -6.00 -1.77
C ARG A 53 9.94 -5.21 -2.61
N ILE A 54 10.10 -5.58 -3.88
CA ILE A 54 10.82 -4.77 -4.86
C ILE A 54 9.76 -4.05 -5.69
N LEU A 55 9.86 -2.71 -5.73
CA LEU A 55 8.94 -1.82 -6.40
C LEU A 55 9.63 -1.21 -7.62
N CYS A 56 9.07 -1.41 -8.80
CA CYS A 56 9.47 -0.76 -10.03
C CYS A 56 8.40 0.26 -10.41
N ASP A 57 8.72 1.54 -10.30
CA ASP A 57 7.85 2.63 -10.75
C ASP A 57 7.99 2.81 -12.26
N LEU A 58 6.89 2.58 -12.97
CA LEU A 58 6.77 2.63 -14.42
C LEU A 58 6.03 3.88 -14.90
N ALA A 59 5.65 4.81 -14.01
CA ALA A 59 5.01 6.05 -14.41
C ALA A 59 5.98 7.02 -15.12
N PRO A 60 7.24 7.18 -14.68
CA PRO A 60 8.24 7.97 -15.40
C PRO A 60 8.78 7.25 -16.66
N PRO A 61 9.37 7.98 -17.63
CA PRO A 61 9.99 7.37 -18.81
C PRO A 61 11.14 6.41 -18.48
N SER A 62 11.91 6.74 -17.43
CA SER A 62 12.97 5.89 -16.89
C SER A 62 12.47 5.18 -15.63
N PRO A 63 12.39 3.84 -15.59
CA PRO A 63 11.86 3.13 -14.45
C PRO A 63 12.77 3.30 -13.23
N SER A 64 12.17 3.52 -12.06
CA SER A 64 12.91 3.66 -10.80
C SER A 64 12.64 2.47 -9.87
N TRP A 65 13.69 1.94 -9.26
CA TRP A 65 13.61 0.73 -8.43
C TRP A 65 13.83 1.05 -6.96
N THR A 66 12.97 0.51 -6.11
CA THR A 66 13.02 0.68 -4.65
C THR A 66 12.79 -0.66 -3.99
N VAL A 67 13.57 -1.01 -2.98
CA VAL A 67 13.27 -2.13 -2.10
C VAL A 67 12.57 -1.60 -0.85
N ARG A 68 11.53 -2.30 -0.41
CA ARG A 68 10.73 -1.96 0.77
C ARG A 68 10.56 -3.18 1.66
N HIS A 69 10.91 -3.05 2.93
CA HIS A 69 10.57 -4.00 3.98
C HIS A 69 9.52 -3.37 4.89
N VAL A 70 8.43 -4.08 5.12
CA VAL A 70 7.31 -3.66 5.98
C VAL A 70 7.31 -4.55 7.21
N GLY A 71 7.64 -3.99 8.36
CA GLY A 71 7.58 -4.71 9.62
C GLY A 71 6.16 -4.85 10.17
N GLY A 72 6.06 -5.54 11.30
CA GLY A 72 4.79 -5.72 11.99
C GLY A 72 4.15 -4.40 12.42
N ALA A 73 2.82 -4.41 12.50
CA ALA A 73 2.05 -3.35 13.13
C ALA A 73 2.50 -3.14 14.58
N MET A 74 2.50 -1.88 15.04
CA MET A 74 2.67 -1.54 16.45
C MET A 74 1.60 -2.25 17.28
N ARG A 75 1.97 -2.76 18.45
CA ARG A 75 1.09 -3.50 19.38
C ARG A 75 1.23 -2.95 20.80
N GLY A 76 0.24 -3.24 21.65
CA GLY A 76 0.20 -2.84 23.05
C GLY A 76 -0.69 -1.61 23.30
N ALA A 77 -0.74 -1.14 24.55
CA ALA A 77 -1.66 -0.08 24.99
C ALA A 77 -1.56 1.23 24.17
N GLY A 78 -0.36 1.57 23.69
CA GLY A 78 -0.17 2.72 22.80
C GLY A 78 -0.81 2.56 21.42
N ALA A 79 -0.90 1.33 20.90
CA ALA A 79 -1.56 1.06 19.61
C ALA A 79 -3.09 1.08 19.72
N GLU A 80 -3.66 0.67 20.85
CA GLU A 80 -5.12 0.69 21.09
C GLU A 80 -5.69 2.11 21.13
N GLN A 81 -4.88 3.09 21.52
CA GLN A 81 -5.26 4.50 21.58
C GLN A 81 -5.16 5.21 20.22
N ILE A 82 -4.56 4.57 19.21
CA ILE A 82 -4.27 5.18 17.91
C ILE A 82 -5.21 4.60 16.85
N SER A 83 -6.02 5.47 16.25
CA SER A 83 -6.97 5.12 15.19
C SER A 83 -6.34 4.98 13.80
N VAL A 84 -5.04 4.72 13.70
CA VAL A 84 -4.34 4.49 12.42
C VAL A 84 -3.32 3.37 12.60
N LEU A 85 -3.04 2.62 11.54
CA LEU A 85 -2.02 1.57 11.59
C LEU A 85 -0.63 2.22 11.61
N VAL A 86 0.10 2.07 12.70
CA VAL A 86 1.52 2.46 12.78
C VAL A 86 2.37 1.22 12.55
N ARG A 87 3.32 1.29 11.61
CA ARG A 87 4.25 0.18 11.35
C ARG A 87 5.66 0.67 10.98
N THR A 88 6.64 -0.20 11.17
CA THR A 88 8.01 0.06 10.71
C THR A 88 8.10 -0.20 9.22
N VAL A 89 8.76 0.72 8.52
CA VAL A 89 9.06 0.58 7.10
C VAL A 89 10.50 1.03 6.88
N VAL A 90 11.22 0.23 6.10
CA VAL A 90 12.57 0.53 5.63
C VAL A 90 12.55 0.47 4.11
N GLU A 91 12.99 1.55 3.49
CA GLU A 91 13.06 1.69 2.04
C GLU A 91 14.46 2.07 1.60
N SER A 92 14.89 1.56 0.45
CA SER A 92 16.15 1.95 -0.17
C SER A 92 16.05 1.95 -1.69
N LYS A 93 16.70 2.90 -2.34
CA LYS A 93 16.83 2.92 -3.80
C LYS A 93 17.79 1.82 -4.24
N VAL A 94 17.41 1.10 -5.28
CA VAL A 94 18.17 -0.03 -5.81
C VAL A 94 18.23 0.06 -7.32
N SER A 95 19.05 -0.78 -7.95
CA SER A 95 19.06 -0.95 -9.39
C SER A 95 18.11 -2.09 -9.80
N ASN A 96 17.94 -2.28 -11.11
CA ASN A 96 17.22 -3.42 -11.69
C ASN A 96 17.84 -4.80 -11.35
N ALA A 97 19.06 -4.84 -10.79
CA ALA A 97 19.71 -6.06 -10.35
C ALA A 97 19.19 -6.57 -8.98
N ALA A 98 18.31 -5.82 -8.31
CA ALA A 98 17.80 -6.15 -6.98
C ALA A 98 17.19 -7.55 -6.91
N LEU A 99 16.37 -7.96 -7.89
CA LEU A 99 15.74 -9.28 -7.89
C LEU A 99 16.78 -10.41 -7.87
N ARG A 100 17.81 -10.30 -8.72
CA ARG A 100 18.91 -11.26 -8.77
C ARG A 100 19.70 -11.30 -7.46
N PHE A 101 19.93 -10.14 -6.86
CA PHE A 101 20.60 -10.04 -5.56
C PHE A 101 19.82 -10.77 -4.47
N PHE A 102 18.50 -10.54 -4.34
CA PHE A 102 17.68 -11.20 -3.34
C PHE A 102 17.55 -12.71 -3.57
N TYR A 103 17.51 -13.17 -4.83
CA TYR A 103 17.60 -14.61 -5.13
C TYR A 103 18.91 -15.22 -4.66
N ALA A 104 20.04 -14.54 -4.85
CA ALA A 104 21.35 -15.01 -4.36
C ALA A 104 21.42 -15.06 -2.82
N LEU A 105 20.68 -14.20 -2.13
CA LEU A 105 20.54 -14.26 -0.67
C LEU A 105 19.64 -15.42 -0.20
N GLY A 106 18.86 -16.04 -1.10
CA GLY A 106 17.96 -17.14 -0.76
C GLY A 106 16.49 -16.75 -0.61
N TYR A 107 16.11 -15.55 -1.05
CA TYR A 107 14.69 -15.20 -1.21
C TYR A 107 14.12 -15.85 -2.47
N LYS A 108 12.81 -16.06 -2.48
CA LYS A 108 12.05 -16.57 -3.63
C LYS A 108 10.90 -15.63 -3.94
N LEU A 109 10.58 -15.49 -5.23
CA LEU A 109 9.38 -14.78 -5.67
C LEU A 109 8.15 -15.57 -5.23
N ASP A 110 7.29 -14.92 -4.45
CA ASP A 110 6.03 -15.48 -3.98
C ASP A 110 4.92 -15.13 -4.96
N HIS A 111 4.76 -13.84 -5.25
CA HIS A 111 3.81 -13.32 -6.23
C HIS A 111 4.25 -11.96 -6.75
N GLU A 112 3.61 -11.50 -7.82
CA GLU A 112 3.80 -10.16 -8.35
C GLU A 112 2.47 -9.51 -8.74
N LEU A 113 2.45 -8.19 -8.68
CA LEU A 113 1.25 -7.37 -8.83
C LEU A 113 1.61 -6.13 -9.66
N LEU A 114 0.68 -5.65 -10.47
CA LEU A 114 0.75 -4.32 -11.05
C LEU A 114 -0.31 -3.43 -10.40
N LYS A 115 0.13 -2.42 -9.65
CA LYS A 115 -0.74 -1.39 -9.07
C LYS A 115 -0.85 -0.24 -10.06
N VAL A 116 -2.07 0.09 -10.45
CA VAL A 116 -2.36 1.18 -11.39
C VAL A 116 -3.39 2.11 -10.78
N GLY A 117 -3.15 3.42 -10.86
CA GLY A 117 -4.08 4.41 -10.33
C GLY A 117 -3.48 5.79 -10.27
N PHE A 118 -3.80 6.54 -9.22
CA PHE A 118 -3.31 7.89 -9.02
C PHE A 118 -3.00 8.19 -7.55
N ALA A 119 -2.24 9.27 -7.34
CA ALA A 119 -1.89 9.76 -6.03
C ALA A 119 -2.04 11.29 -5.93
N PHE A 120 -2.34 11.75 -4.71
CA PHE A 120 -2.31 13.15 -4.32
C PHE A 120 -1.45 13.31 -3.07
N ARG A 121 -0.62 14.36 -3.03
CA ARG A 121 0.27 14.66 -1.90
C ARG A 121 -0.17 15.94 -1.22
N PHE A 122 -0.50 15.84 0.05
CA PHE A 122 -0.95 16.94 0.89
C PHE A 122 0.14 17.31 1.90
N HIS A 123 0.20 18.59 2.23
CA HIS A 123 1.02 19.10 3.32
C HIS A 123 0.10 19.77 4.35
N ARG A 124 -0.34 19.00 5.36
CA ARG A 124 -1.29 19.46 6.41
C ARG A 124 -0.88 18.88 7.77
N GLY A 125 0.05 19.54 8.45
CA GLY A 125 0.66 19.04 9.70
C GLY A 125 1.62 17.85 9.50
N ALA A 126 1.38 17.02 8.48
CA ALA A 126 2.28 15.99 7.99
C ALA A 126 2.25 15.90 6.45
N HIS A 127 3.23 15.21 5.86
CA HIS A 127 3.22 14.84 4.44
C HIS A 127 2.29 13.64 4.23
N ILE A 128 1.05 13.90 3.83
CA ILE A 128 0.03 12.86 3.65
C ILE A 128 -0.05 12.52 2.17
N THR A 129 0.13 11.26 1.82
CA THR A 129 -0.07 10.73 0.48
C THR A 129 -1.36 9.93 0.45
N VAL A 130 -2.28 10.30 -0.42
CA VAL A 130 -3.48 9.54 -0.72
C VAL A 130 -3.27 8.85 -2.05
N THR A 131 -3.40 7.53 -2.09
CA THR A 131 -3.34 6.74 -3.31
C THR A 131 -4.67 6.04 -3.53
N VAL A 132 -5.12 6.01 -4.78
CA VAL A 132 -6.28 5.23 -5.21
C VAL A 132 -5.79 4.31 -6.30
N THR A 133 -5.80 3.00 -6.05
CA THR A 133 -5.16 2.02 -6.93
C THR A 133 -6.02 0.77 -7.15
N SER A 134 -5.96 0.25 -8.38
CA SER A 134 -6.41 -1.09 -8.72
C SER A 134 -5.23 -2.05 -8.69
N ALA A 135 -5.40 -3.22 -8.05
CA ALA A 135 -4.43 -4.29 -8.07
C ALA A 135 -4.70 -5.22 -9.27
N ASN A 136 -3.69 -5.40 -10.12
CA ASN A 136 -3.78 -6.22 -11.32
C ASN A 136 -2.82 -7.40 -11.20
N LYS A 137 -3.29 -8.60 -11.52
CA LYS A 137 -2.46 -9.79 -11.65
C LYS A 137 -1.87 -9.86 -13.06
N MET A 138 -0.66 -10.37 -13.19
CA MET A 138 -0.06 -10.65 -14.49
C MET A 138 -0.22 -12.15 -14.81
N PRO A 139 -0.93 -12.52 -15.89
CA PRO A 139 -1.07 -13.93 -16.29
C PRO A 139 0.28 -14.57 -16.64
N LYS A 140 1.19 -13.78 -17.19
CA LYS A 140 2.56 -14.15 -17.54
C LYS A 140 3.52 -13.32 -16.70
N LEU A 141 4.57 -13.98 -16.17
CA LEU A 141 5.54 -13.32 -15.32
C LEU A 141 6.16 -12.09 -16.00
N HIS A 142 6.14 -10.97 -15.29
CA HIS A 142 6.66 -9.67 -15.69
C HIS A 142 5.98 -9.03 -16.92
N ALA A 143 4.87 -9.59 -17.40
CA ALA A 143 4.12 -9.06 -18.55
C ALA A 143 3.17 -7.93 -18.10
N THR A 144 3.72 -6.74 -17.86
CA THR A 144 2.96 -5.58 -17.33
C THR A 144 1.89 -5.03 -18.27
N GLU A 145 1.99 -5.34 -19.57
CA GLU A 145 1.00 -4.93 -20.58
C GLU A 145 -0.21 -5.88 -20.65
N GLU A 146 -0.06 -7.11 -20.14
CA GLU A 146 -1.11 -8.14 -20.13
C GLU A 146 -1.82 -8.23 -18.76
N ALA A 147 -1.56 -7.26 -17.87
CA ALA A 147 -2.09 -7.27 -16.51
C ALA A 147 -3.61 -7.11 -16.50
N VAL A 148 -4.29 -7.92 -15.67
CA VAL A 148 -5.75 -7.95 -15.56
C VAL A 148 -6.15 -7.60 -14.12
N PRO A 149 -7.16 -6.73 -13.92
CA PRO A 149 -7.60 -6.36 -12.57
C PRO A 149 -8.08 -7.58 -11.78
N ILE A 150 -7.63 -7.67 -10.53
CA ILE A 150 -8.06 -8.71 -9.58
C ILE A 150 -9.47 -8.41 -9.08
N THR A 151 -9.76 -7.13 -8.82
CA THR A 151 -11.05 -6.63 -8.35
C THR A 151 -11.56 -5.50 -9.27
N PRO A 152 -12.20 -5.81 -10.41
CA PRO A 152 -12.57 -4.80 -11.40
C PRO A 152 -13.52 -3.72 -10.90
N SER A 153 -14.39 -4.04 -9.95
CA SER A 153 -15.38 -3.11 -9.40
C SER A 153 -14.88 -2.32 -8.19
N ILE A 154 -13.71 -2.63 -7.63
CA ILE A 154 -13.24 -2.07 -6.37
C ILE A 154 -11.80 -1.57 -6.52
N GLN A 155 -11.54 -0.37 -6.01
CA GLN A 155 -10.20 0.20 -5.88
C GLN A 155 -9.82 0.35 -4.41
N MET A 156 -8.53 0.20 -4.14
CA MET A 156 -7.93 0.41 -2.83
C MET A 156 -7.61 1.89 -2.65
N VAL A 157 -8.02 2.44 -1.52
CA VAL A 157 -7.64 3.78 -1.07
C VAL A 157 -6.65 3.62 0.08
N GLU A 158 -5.41 4.07 -0.09
CA GLU A 158 -4.41 4.09 0.98
C GLU A 158 -4.03 5.53 1.31
N ILE A 159 -4.14 5.89 2.58
CA ILE A 159 -3.69 7.17 3.12
C ILE A 159 -2.48 6.87 3.99
N MET A 160 -1.33 7.42 3.60
CA MET A 160 -0.05 7.14 4.22
C MET A 160 0.66 8.43 4.59
N ALA A 161 1.33 8.44 5.75
CA ALA A 161 2.22 9.52 6.14
C ALA A 161 3.50 8.96 6.79
N PRO A 162 4.69 9.40 6.37
CA PRO A 162 5.93 8.98 7.00
C PRO A 162 6.02 9.56 8.41
N ALA A 163 6.57 8.77 9.33
CA ALA A 163 6.74 9.13 10.73
C ALA A 163 8.06 8.59 11.31
N ALA A 164 8.56 9.25 12.34
CA ALA A 164 9.70 8.82 13.15
C ALA A 164 9.24 8.26 14.51
N ALA A 165 10.18 7.66 15.25
CA ALA A 165 9.94 7.01 16.54
C ALA A 165 9.41 7.95 17.62
N ASP A 166 9.72 9.24 17.49
CA ASP A 166 9.41 10.31 18.44
C ASP A 166 8.15 11.09 18.08
N ASN A 167 7.71 11.10 16.81
CA ASN A 167 6.61 11.97 16.36
C ASN A 167 5.38 11.24 15.76
N TYR A 168 5.34 9.91 15.78
CA TYR A 168 4.24 9.16 15.15
C TYR A 168 2.85 9.48 15.71
N ASN A 169 2.73 9.89 16.98
CA ASN A 169 1.45 10.31 17.58
C ASN A 169 0.89 11.59 16.94
N GLU A 170 1.75 12.56 16.63
CA GLU A 170 1.38 13.81 15.98
C GLU A 170 0.97 13.56 14.52
N VAL A 171 1.73 12.71 13.83
CA VAL A 171 1.44 12.30 12.46
C VAL A 171 0.12 11.51 12.41
N ALA A 172 -0.09 10.57 13.33
CA ALA A 172 -1.34 9.83 13.45
C ALA A 172 -2.55 10.73 13.69
N SER A 173 -2.40 11.74 14.54
CA SER A 173 -3.44 12.75 14.80
C SER A 173 -3.73 13.58 13.55
N SER A 174 -2.70 13.97 12.80
CA SER A 174 -2.84 14.70 11.52
C SER A 174 -3.57 13.88 10.47
N VAL A 175 -3.21 12.59 10.32
CA VAL A 175 -3.90 11.65 9.42
C VAL A 175 -5.35 11.48 9.86
N THR A 176 -5.62 11.29 11.15
CA THR A 176 -6.98 11.15 11.69
C THR A 176 -7.83 12.40 11.46
N CYS A 177 -7.25 13.59 11.62
CA CYS A 177 -7.92 14.85 11.32
C CYS A 177 -8.25 14.97 9.82
N PHE A 178 -7.29 14.58 8.96
CA PHE A 178 -7.47 14.57 7.52
C PHE A 178 -8.61 13.64 7.06
N LEU A 179 -8.77 12.48 7.70
CA LEU A 179 -9.87 11.54 7.41
C LEU A 179 -11.26 12.17 7.60
N ARG A 180 -11.42 13.09 8.55
CA ARG A 180 -12.72 13.74 8.81
C ARG A 180 -13.24 14.52 7.60
N ILE A 181 -12.36 14.95 6.71
CA ILE A 181 -12.71 15.67 5.48
C ILE A 181 -13.51 14.78 4.51
N PHE A 182 -13.23 13.47 4.51
CA PHE A 182 -13.93 12.51 3.65
C PHE A 182 -15.31 12.12 4.21
N GLY A 183 -15.63 12.50 5.45
CA GLY A 183 -16.92 12.24 6.08
C GLY A 183 -17.34 10.76 5.98
N PRO A 184 -18.65 10.46 5.86
CA PRO A 184 -19.15 9.09 5.67
C PRO A 184 -18.94 8.53 4.25
N ALA A 185 -18.43 9.33 3.29
CA ALA A 185 -18.31 8.93 1.88
C ALA A 185 -17.28 7.81 1.65
N VAL A 186 -16.36 7.60 2.60
CA VAL A 186 -15.42 6.48 2.57
C VAL A 186 -15.72 5.56 3.76
N THR A 187 -16.87 4.91 3.70
CA THR A 187 -17.47 4.13 4.80
C THR A 187 -16.73 2.82 5.15
N SER A 188 -15.59 2.52 4.52
CA SER A 188 -14.85 1.27 4.74
C SER A 188 -13.33 1.44 4.94
N LEU A 189 -12.87 2.61 5.40
CA LEU A 189 -11.49 2.75 5.88
C LEU A 189 -11.34 2.01 7.22
N LYS A 190 -10.96 0.73 7.18
CA LYS A 190 -10.68 -0.05 8.40
C LYS A 190 -9.24 0.16 8.83
N THR A 191 -9.10 0.44 10.12
CA THR A 191 -7.82 0.55 10.81
C THR A 191 -7.34 -0.84 11.19
N GLY A 192 -6.68 -1.50 10.23
CA GLY A 192 -5.90 -2.72 10.46
C GLY A 192 -6.58 -4.02 10.01
N GLY A 193 -5.82 -4.82 9.25
CA GLY A 193 -6.07 -6.26 9.11
C GLY A 193 -6.44 -6.79 7.74
N PHE A 194 -6.36 -6.05 6.63
CA PHE A 194 -6.42 -6.67 5.30
C PHE A 194 -5.03 -7.15 4.88
N TYR A 195 -4.64 -8.32 5.37
CA TYR A 195 -3.68 -9.15 4.65
C TYR A 195 -4.41 -9.66 3.40
N TRP A 196 -4.05 -9.15 2.22
CA TRP A 196 -4.29 -9.87 0.98
C TRP A 196 -3.30 -11.04 0.97
N ASP A 197 -3.61 -12.08 1.73
CA ASP A 197 -2.89 -13.34 1.59
C ASP A 197 -3.42 -14.00 0.32
N CYS A 198 -2.71 -13.82 -0.79
CA CYS A 198 -2.90 -14.58 -2.02
C CYS A 198 -2.25 -15.97 -1.93
N SER A 199 -2.02 -16.49 -0.71
CA SER A 199 -1.64 -17.88 -0.49
C SER A 199 -2.90 -18.67 -0.12
N TYR A 200 -3.12 -19.78 -0.82
CA TYR A 200 -4.26 -20.72 -0.76
C TYR A 200 -5.47 -20.35 -1.62
N GLY A 201 -5.51 -20.99 -2.79
CA GLY A 201 -6.73 -21.17 -3.54
C GLY A 201 -7.81 -21.82 -2.68
N SER A 202 -8.85 -21.06 -2.37
CA SER A 202 -10.25 -21.45 -2.17
C SER A 202 -10.96 -20.41 -1.30
N ARG A 203 -11.95 -19.73 -1.89
CA ARG A 203 -12.96 -18.84 -1.28
C ARG A 203 -12.48 -17.43 -0.88
N CYS A 204 -12.76 -16.48 -1.76
CA CYS A 204 -13.08 -15.11 -1.35
C CYS A 204 -14.29 -15.16 -0.40
N CYS A 205 -14.06 -15.10 0.90
CA CYS A 205 -15.12 -14.84 1.88
C CYS A 205 -15.29 -13.33 2.03
N CYS A 206 -16.24 -12.78 1.27
CA CYS A 206 -16.98 -11.60 1.71
C CYS A 206 -17.90 -12.00 2.87
N LEU A 207 -18.02 -11.11 3.88
CA LEU A 207 -18.94 -11.12 5.02
C LEU A 207 -18.80 -12.24 6.08
N SER A 208 -18.51 -11.83 7.32
CA SER A 208 -19.33 -12.25 8.46
C SER A 208 -19.38 -11.16 9.54
N HIS A 209 -20.61 -10.94 9.99
CA HIS A 209 -21.09 -9.95 10.96
C HIS A 209 -20.42 -9.98 12.34
N VAL A 210 -20.42 -8.79 12.94
CA VAL A 210 -20.75 -8.48 14.35
C VAL A 210 -21.20 -9.67 15.19
N LYS A 211 -20.43 -9.97 16.24
CA LYS A 211 -20.89 -9.89 17.63
C LYS A 211 -19.72 -9.53 18.53
#